data_AF-A0A497JW78-F1
#
_entry.id   AF-A0A497JW78-F1
#
_cell.length_a   1.000
_cell.length_b   1.000
_cell.length_c   1.000
_cell.angle_alpha   90.00
_cell.angle_beta   90.00
_cell.angle_gamma   90.00
#
_symmetry.space_group_name_H-M   'P 1'
#
loop_
_entity.id
_entity.type
_entity.pdbx_description
1 polymer ?
#
loop_
_entity_poly.entity_id
_entity_poly.type
_entity_poly.pdbx_seq_one_letter_code
_entity_poly.pdbx_strand_id
1 'polypeptide(L)' 'MPLFIYNGYKPERIDSLVSLPDLMPTVLDLVGVDIPREVQARSMVPLIEGEGDRRDFTVTSLLLGA' A
#
# COMPACT_ATOMS: atom_id res chain seq x y z
N MET A 1 -6.82 4.52 -10.66
CA MET A 1 -5.48 4.90 -11.14
C MET A 1 -4.62 3.65 -11.21
N PRO A 2 -3.75 3.49 -12.22
CA PRO A 2 -2.79 2.40 -12.23
C PRO A 2 -1.72 2.60 -11.15
N LEU A 3 -1.30 1.52 -10.50
CA LEU A 3 -0.16 1.47 -9.58
C LEU A 3 0.74 0.31 -9.99
N PHE A 4 2.03 0.58 -10.15
CA PHE A 4 3.07 -0.41 -10.42
C PHE A 4 4.17 -0.25 -9.39
N ILE A 5 4.62 -1.35 -8.80
CA ILE A 5 5.72 -1.39 -7.84
C ILE A 5 6.76 -2.36 -8.38
N TYR A 6 8.01 -1.90 -8.46
CA TYR A 6 9.13 -2.70 -8.92
C TYR A 6 10.29 -2.59 -7.93
N ASN A 7 10.66 -3.73 -7.37
CA ASN A 7 11.83 -3.87 -6.49
C ASN A 7 12.43 -5.28 -6.62
N GLY A 8 12.66 -5.72 -7.87
CA GLY A 8 13.17 -7.07 -8.15
C GLY A 8 12.14 -8.20 -8.03
N TYR A 9 10.90 -7.90 -7.64
CA TYR A 9 9.80 -8.86 -7.62
C TYR A 9 9.44 -9.38 -9.02
N LYS A 10 8.96 -10.62 -9.07
CA LYS A 10 8.38 -11.20 -10.28
C LYS A 10 7.12 -10.40 -10.65
N PRO A 11 6.91 -10.09 -11.94
CA PRO A 11 5.69 -9.42 -12.37
C PRO A 11 4.45 -10.23 -12.00
N GLU A 12 3.53 -9.60 -11.26
CA GLU A 12 2.27 -10.18 -10.83
C GLU A 12 1.17 -9.11 -10.79
N ARG A 13 -0.06 -9.53 -11.08
CA ARG A 13 -1.24 -8.70 -10.87
C ARG A 13 -1.88 -9.08 -9.53
N ILE A 14 -2.00 -8.11 -8.65
CA ILE A 14 -2.64 -8.26 -7.34
C ILE A 14 -4.00 -7.57 -7.39
N ASP A 15 -5.08 -8.32 -7.20
CA ASP A 15 -6.47 -7.81 -7.25
C ASP A 15 -6.98 -7.31 -5.88
N SER A 16 -6.10 -7.22 -4.87
CA SER A 16 -6.44 -6.69 -3.53
C SER A 16 -6.74 -5.19 -3.57
N LEU A 17 -7.65 -4.73 -2.70
CA LEU A 17 -7.93 -3.31 -2.54
C LEU A 17 -6.75 -2.60 -1.87
N VAL A 18 -6.25 -1.54 -2.53
CA VAL A 18 -5.16 -0.67 -2.05
C VAL A 18 -5.52 0.80 -2.29
N SER A 19 -4.89 1.70 -1.55
CA SER A 19 -5.13 3.14 -1.62
C SER A 19 -3.83 3.93 -1.70
N LEU A 20 -3.89 5.17 -2.18
CA LEU A 20 -2.70 6.04 -2.28
C LEU A 20 -1.94 6.20 -0.93
N PRO A 21 -2.62 6.36 0.23
CA PRO A 21 -1.93 6.42 1.52
C PRO A 21 -1.08 5.19 1.87
N ASP A 22 -1.37 4.02 1.30
CA ASP A 22 -0.60 2.79 1.56
C ASP A 22 0.82 2.85 0.94
N LEU A 23 1.08 3.78 0.03
CA LEU A 23 2.38 3.93 -0.61
C LEU A 23 3.49 4.30 0.38
N MET A 24 3.24 5.24 1.28
CA MET A 24 4.25 5.69 2.25
C MET A 24 4.72 4.56 3.19
N PRO A 25 3.83 3.84 3.92
CA PRO A 25 4.27 2.74 4.77
C PRO A 25 4.91 1.60 3.97
N THR A 26 4.49 1.37 2.71
CA THR A 26 5.14 0.37 1.85
C THR A 26 6.59 0.72 1.54
N VAL A 27 6.88 1.99 1.23
CA VAL A 27 8.27 2.42 0.96
C VAL A 27 9.13 2.30 2.22
N LEU A 28 8.62 2.70 3.38
CA LEU A 28 9.33 2.56 4.66
C LEU A 28 9.67 1.10 4.98
N ASP A 29 8.69 0.21 4.82
CA ASP A 29 8.85 -1.23 5.04
C ASP A 29 9.90 -1.84 4.09
N LEU A 30 9.83 -1.52 2.80
CA LEU A 30 10.81 -1.98 1.80
C LEU A 30 12.26 -1.58 2.10
N VAL A 31 12.46 -0.46 2.81
CA VAL A 31 13.80 0.02 3.20
C VAL A 31 14.17 -0.28 4.65
N GLY A 32 13.32 -1.03 5.38
CA GLY A 32 13.57 -1.42 6.78
C GLY A 32 13.52 -0.25 7.77
N VAL A 33 12.73 0.79 7.48
CA VAL A 33 12.50 1.93 8.37
C VAL A 33 11.18 1.74 9.12
N ASP A 34 11.19 2.03 10.42
CA ASP A 34 10.01 1.94 11.27
C ASP A 34 8.86 2.81 10.74
N ILE A 35 7.67 2.21 10.62
CA ILE A 35 6.45 2.92 10.26
C ILE A 35 5.93 3.67 11.50
N PRO A 36 5.70 4.99 11.44
CA PRO A 36 5.16 5.74 12.58
C PRO A 36 3.79 5.21 13.02
N ARG A 37 3.52 5.22 14.33
CA ARG A 37 2.29 4.65 14.92
C ARG A 37 1.02 5.41 14.54
N GLU A 38 1.18 6.66 14.11
CA GLU A 38 0.12 7.55 13.66
C GLU A 38 -0.39 7.18 12.26
N VAL A 39 0.36 6.35 11.52
CA VAL A 39 0.00 5.91 10.17
C VAL A 39 -1.10 4.86 10.25
N GLN A 40 -2.28 5.20 9.75
CA GLN A 40 -3.43 4.28 9.65
C GLN A 40 -3.40 3.42 8.36
N ALA A 41 -2.63 3.85 7.37
CA ALA A 41 -2.38 3.09 6.15
C ALA A 41 -1.52 1.85 6.43
N ARG A 42 -1.51 0.87 5.53
CA ARG A 42 -0.76 -0.39 5.70
C ARG A 42 0.25 -0.57 4.58
N SER A 43 1.36 -1.23 4.90
CA SER A 43 2.33 -1.67 3.90
C SER A 43 1.71 -2.69 2.96
N MET A 44 2.05 -2.62 1.68
CA MET A 44 1.69 -3.59 0.64
C MET A 44 2.71 -4.73 0.54
N VAL A 45 3.82 -4.72 1.27
CA VAL A 45 4.85 -5.79 1.21
C VAL A 45 4.24 -7.18 1.45
N PRO A 46 3.39 -7.41 2.48
CA PRO A 46 2.76 -8.72 2.68
C PRO A 46 1.87 -9.15 1.51
N LEU A 47 1.29 -8.21 0.76
CA LEU A 47 0.53 -8.53 -0.45
C LEU A 47 1.44 -8.92 -1.62
N ILE A 48 2.56 -8.22 -1.76
CA ILE A 48 3.56 -8.48 -2.82
C ILE A 48 4.25 -9.83 -2.58
N GLU A 49 4.45 -10.21 -1.33
CA GLU A 49 5.09 -11.48 -0.92
C GLU A 49 4.10 -12.66 -0.81
N GLY A 50 2.81 -12.41 -1.02
CA GLY A 50 1.77 -13.45 -1.01
C GLY A 50 1.30 -13.89 0.38
N GLU A 51 1.64 -13.12 1.42
CA GLU A 51 1.33 -13.40 2.82
C GLU A 51 -0.07 -12.93 3.26
N GLY A 52 -0.73 -12.10 2.43
CA GLY A 52 -2.19 -11.99 2.42
C GLY A 52 -2.84 -11.09 3.48
N ASP A 53 -2.51 -9.79 3.51
CA ASP A 53 -3.33 -8.78 4.19
C ASP A 53 -4.28 -8.07 3.20
N ARG A 54 -5.47 -8.64 3.01
CA ARG A 54 -6.52 -8.03 2.18
C ARG A 54 -7.49 -7.21 3.02
N ARG A 55 -7.70 -5.95 2.62
CA ARG A 55 -8.74 -5.08 3.17
C ARG A 55 -10.04 -5.19 2.36
N ASP A 56 -11.18 -5.00 3.04
CA ASP A 56 -12.52 -5.11 2.43
C ASP A 56 -13.01 -3.82 1.74
N PHE A 57 -12.45 -2.66 2.12
CA PHE A 57 -12.84 -1.37 1.57
C PHE A 57 -11.68 -0.36 1.58
N THR A 58 -11.82 0.66 0.74
CA THR A 58 -10.93 1.84 0.70
C THR A 58 -11.76 3.11 0.78
N VAL A 59 -11.24 4.13 1.46
CA VAL A 59 -11.91 5.44 1.58
C VAL A 59 -11.23 6.43 0.65
N THR A 60 -12.05 7.11 -0.16
CA THR A 60 -11.63 8.26 -0.96
C THR A 60 -12.45 9.46 -0.52
N SER A 61 -11.80 10.51 -0.02
CA SER A 61 -12.43 11.79 0.24
C SER A 61 -12.11 12.77 -0.89
N LEU A 62 -13.13 13.48 -1.36
CA LEU A 62 -12.94 14.66 -2.20
C LEU A 62 -12.81 15.86 -1.26
N LEU A 63 -11.68 16.56 -1.30
CA LEU A 63 -11.56 17.88 -0.69
C LEU A 63 -12.37 18.87 -1.54
N LEU A 64 -13.66 18.98 -1.24
CA LEU A 64 -14.52 20.03 -1.77
C LEU A 64 -14.29 21.30 -0.92
N GLY A 65 -13.38 22.17 -1.35
CA GLY A 65 -13.24 23.53 -0.80
C GLY A 65 -11.83 23.95 -0.41
N ALA A 66 -10.86 23.89 -1.33
CA ALA A 66 -9.63 24.69 -1.24
C ALA A 66 -9.80 25.97 -2.05
#